data_AF-L7MSW6-F1
#
_entry.id   AF-L7MSW6-F1
#
_cell.length_a   1.000
_cell.length_b   1.000
_cell.length_c   1.000
_cell.angle_alpha   90.00
_cell.angle_beta   90.00
_cell.angle_gamma   90.00
#
_symmetry.space_group_name_H-M   'P 1'
#
loop_
_entity.id
_entity.type
_entity.pdbx_description
1 polymer ?
#
loop_
_entity_poly.entity_id
_entity_poly.type
_entity_poly.pdbx_seq_one_letter_code
_entity_poly.pdbx_strand_id
1 'polypeptide(L)'
;WMVGVKMAAAAAASIRERQTVALKRMLNFNVPHVKNSTGEPVWKVLIYDRFGQDIISPLLSVKELRDMGITLHLLLHSDRDPIPDVPAVYFVMPSEENIDRMCQDLRNQLYESYYLNFISAISRSKLEDIANAALAASAVAQVAKVFDQYLNFITLEDDMFVLCNQNKELVSYRAINRPDITDTEMETVMDTIVDSLFCFFVTLGAVPIIRCSRGTAAEMVAVKLDKKLRENLRDARNSLFTGDTLGAGQFSFQRAFISPC
;
A
#
# COMPACT_ATOMS: atom_id res chain seq x y z
N TRP A 1 -12.65 10.55 -16.15
CA TRP A 1 -11.35 9.88 -16.27
C TRP A 1 -11.59 8.40 -16.37
N MET A 2 -11.46 7.79 -17.55
CA MET A 2 -11.48 6.34 -17.72
C MET A 2 -10.12 5.94 -18.28
N VAL A 3 -9.30 5.29 -17.46
CA VAL A 3 -8.07 4.65 -17.92
C VAL A 3 -8.49 3.28 -18.46
N GLY A 4 -8.50 3.12 -19.77
CA GLY A 4 -8.83 1.84 -20.41
C GLY A 4 -7.66 0.88 -20.34
N VAL A 5 -7.70 -0.08 -19.42
CA VAL A 5 -6.78 -1.22 -19.38
C VAL A 5 -7.38 -2.33 -20.24
N LYS A 6 -6.70 -2.72 -21.33
CA LYS A 6 -7.13 -3.85 -22.16
C LYS A 6 -6.75 -5.15 -21.42
N MET A 7 -7.74 -5.83 -20.83
CA MET A 7 -7.54 -7.15 -20.23
C MET A 7 -7.33 -8.21 -21.33
N ALA A 8 -6.21 -8.91 -21.27
CA ALA A 8 -6.03 -10.17 -22.01
C ALA A 8 -6.60 -11.31 -21.16
N ALA A 9 -7.54 -12.06 -21.74
CA ALA A 9 -8.32 -13.08 -21.06
C ALA A 9 -7.48 -14.33 -20.72
N ALA A 10 -7.20 -14.51 -19.43
CA ALA A 10 -6.91 -15.81 -18.81
C ALA A 10 -7.35 -15.71 -17.34
N ALA A 11 -8.58 -16.17 -17.04
CA ALA A 11 -9.20 -16.25 -15.70
C ALA A 11 -8.56 -15.33 -14.64
N ALA A 12 -8.58 -14.02 -14.90
CA ALA A 12 -7.81 -13.08 -14.11
C ALA A 12 -8.62 -12.73 -12.86
N ALA A 13 -8.13 -13.17 -11.69
CA ALA A 13 -8.65 -12.73 -10.40
C ALA A 13 -8.83 -11.20 -10.41
N SER A 14 -10.01 -10.73 -9.97
CA SER A 14 -10.37 -9.30 -10.01
C SER A 14 -9.36 -8.49 -9.20
N ILE A 15 -9.24 -7.17 -9.48
CA ILE A 15 -8.32 -6.35 -8.68
C ILE A 15 -8.72 -6.39 -7.20
N ARG A 16 -10.03 -6.44 -6.93
CA ARG A 16 -10.58 -6.61 -5.60
C ARG A 16 -10.10 -7.91 -4.96
N GLU A 17 -10.20 -9.04 -5.65
CA GLU A 17 -9.73 -10.33 -5.13
C GLU A 17 -8.22 -10.31 -4.84
N ARG A 18 -7.42 -9.76 -5.74
CA ARG A 18 -5.96 -9.62 -5.54
C ARG A 18 -5.64 -8.74 -4.33
N GLN A 19 -6.34 -7.62 -4.18
CA GLN A 19 -6.18 -6.72 -3.05
C GLN A 19 -6.59 -7.40 -1.73
N THR A 20 -7.72 -8.12 -1.71
CA THR A 20 -8.17 -8.90 -0.55
C THR A 20 -7.15 -9.98 -0.19
N VAL A 21 -6.57 -10.69 -1.16
CA VAL A 21 -5.55 -11.72 -0.92
C VAL A 21 -4.27 -11.09 -0.33
N ALA A 22 -3.83 -9.93 -0.84
CA ALA A 22 -2.69 -9.21 -0.30
C ALA A 22 -2.92 -8.79 1.16
N LEU A 23 -4.10 -8.24 1.48
CA LEU A 23 -4.48 -7.89 2.85
C LEU A 23 -4.52 -9.12 3.77
N LYS A 24 -5.14 -10.23 3.33
CA LYS A 24 -5.20 -11.47 4.12
C LYS A 24 -3.80 -12.03 4.40
N ARG A 25 -2.89 -11.96 3.43
CA ARG A 25 -1.48 -12.34 3.60
C ARG A 25 -0.78 -11.45 4.62
N MET A 26 -1.00 -10.14 4.54
CA MET A 26 -0.41 -9.16 5.45
C MET A 26 -0.87 -9.40 6.90
N LEU A 27 -2.18 -9.60 7.12
CA LEU A 27 -2.76 -9.90 8.44
C LEU A 27 -2.26 -11.25 9.00
N ASN A 28 -1.78 -12.13 8.12
CA ASN A 28 -1.09 -13.36 8.48
C ASN A 28 0.45 -13.20 8.57
N PHE A 29 0.93 -12.07 9.07
CA PHE A 29 2.36 -11.77 9.26
C PHE A 29 3.21 -11.85 7.98
N ASN A 30 2.58 -11.55 6.84
CA ASN A 30 3.15 -11.67 5.49
C ASN A 30 3.53 -13.10 5.06
N VAL A 31 3.03 -14.10 5.78
CA VAL A 31 3.21 -15.52 5.45
C VAL A 31 2.01 -16.00 4.63
N PRO A 32 2.22 -16.79 3.55
CA PRO A 32 1.12 -17.40 2.81
C PRO A 32 0.17 -18.11 3.77
N HIS A 33 -1.14 -17.87 3.62
CA HIS A 33 -2.13 -18.51 4.49
C HIS A 33 -2.20 -20.00 4.19
N VAL A 34 -1.43 -20.79 4.95
CA VAL A 34 -1.50 -22.25 4.89
C VAL A 34 -2.71 -22.66 5.73
N LYS A 35 -3.79 -23.10 5.07
CA LYS A 35 -5.03 -23.57 5.71
C LYS A 35 -4.84 -24.77 6.68
N ASN A 36 -3.62 -25.28 6.82
CA ASN A 36 -3.25 -26.48 7.60
C ASN A 36 -2.32 -26.20 8.79
N SER A 37 -2.24 -24.97 9.30
CA SER A 37 -1.58 -24.74 10.58
C SER A 37 -2.53 -25.13 11.72
N THR A 38 -2.38 -26.36 12.21
CA THR A 38 -2.95 -26.89 13.47
C THR A 38 -2.37 -26.20 14.72
N GLY A 39 -2.00 -24.92 14.61
CA GLY A 39 -1.52 -24.11 15.72
C GLY A 39 -2.67 -23.35 16.35
N GLU A 40 -2.58 -23.10 17.66
CA GLU A 40 -3.54 -22.23 18.35
C GLU A 40 -3.66 -20.89 17.63
N PRO A 41 -4.88 -20.32 17.51
CA PRO A 41 -5.06 -19.02 16.90
C PRO A 41 -4.28 -17.98 17.72
N VAL A 42 -3.18 -17.49 17.16
CA VAL A 42 -2.45 -16.37 17.74
C VAL A 42 -3.33 -15.14 17.62
N TRP A 43 -3.77 -14.62 18.76
CA TRP A 43 -4.53 -13.40 18.83
C TRP A 43 -3.65 -12.21 18.47
N LYS A 44 -4.21 -11.25 17.73
CA LYS A 44 -3.48 -10.10 17.20
C LYS A 44 -4.30 -8.84 17.38
N VAL A 45 -3.60 -7.73 17.57
CA VAL A 45 -4.19 -6.38 17.49
C VAL A 45 -3.89 -5.81 16.12
N LEU A 46 -4.91 -5.30 15.43
CA LEU A 46 -4.75 -4.55 14.19
C LEU A 46 -4.77 -3.05 14.51
N ILE A 47 -3.76 -2.32 14.07
CA ILE A 47 -3.66 -0.87 14.25
C ILE A 47 -3.59 -0.27 12.86
N TYR A 48 -4.54 0.61 12.53
CA TYR A 48 -4.53 1.30 11.25
C TYR A 48 -4.75 2.79 11.44
N ASP A 49 -4.34 3.56 10.45
CA ASP A 49 -4.75 4.96 10.33
C ASP A 49 -6.10 5.04 9.61
N ARG A 50 -6.61 6.26 9.43
CA ARG A 50 -7.87 6.44 8.73
C ARG A 50 -7.77 5.95 7.27
N PHE A 51 -6.61 6.05 6.63
CA PHE A 51 -6.40 5.56 5.25
C PHE A 51 -6.49 4.04 5.17
N GLY A 52 -5.82 3.34 6.08
CA GLY A 52 -5.89 1.88 6.20
C GLY A 52 -7.29 1.39 6.50
N GLN A 53 -8.05 2.12 7.33
CA GLN A 53 -9.46 1.83 7.59
C GLN A 53 -10.30 1.88 6.31
N ASP A 54 -10.14 2.94 5.52
CA ASP A 54 -10.89 3.13 4.25
C ASP A 54 -10.56 2.03 3.22
N ILE A 55 -9.36 1.47 3.26
CA ILE A 55 -8.93 0.37 2.39
C ILE A 55 -9.48 -0.98 2.89
N ILE A 56 -9.44 -1.25 4.19
CA ILE A 56 -9.85 -2.54 4.77
C ILE A 56 -11.38 -2.67 4.81
N SER A 57 -12.10 -1.62 5.17
CA SER A 57 -13.56 -1.64 5.38
C SER A 57 -14.39 -2.19 4.20
N PRO A 58 -14.11 -1.87 2.92
CA PRO A 58 -14.88 -2.43 1.80
C PRO A 58 -14.46 -3.85 1.40
N LEU A 59 -13.30 -4.32 1.88
CA LEU A 59 -12.67 -5.56 1.44
C LEU A 59 -12.83 -6.71 2.44
N LEU A 60 -12.88 -6.41 3.73
CA LEU A 60 -12.91 -7.39 4.80
C LEU A 60 -14.00 -7.06 5.81
N SER A 61 -14.83 -8.04 6.10
CA SER A 61 -15.82 -7.94 7.18
C SER A 61 -15.18 -8.15 8.55
N VAL A 62 -15.82 -7.63 9.61
CA VAL A 62 -15.38 -7.86 11.00
C VAL A 62 -15.32 -9.35 11.34
N LYS A 63 -16.19 -10.16 10.71
CA LYS A 63 -16.16 -11.62 10.86
C LYS A 63 -14.86 -12.21 10.29
N GLU A 64 -14.47 -11.83 9.08
CA GLU A 64 -13.23 -12.31 8.47
C GLU A 64 -11.99 -11.86 9.25
N LEU A 65 -11.96 -10.63 9.78
CA LEU A 65 -10.87 -10.18 10.65
C LEU A 65 -10.73 -11.09 11.88
N ARG A 66 -11.85 -11.44 12.51
CA ARG A 66 -11.87 -12.34 13.66
C ARG A 66 -11.43 -13.75 13.31
N ASP A 67 -11.88 -14.27 12.17
CA ASP A 67 -11.50 -15.59 11.66
C ASP A 67 -9.98 -15.66 11.38
N MET A 68 -9.32 -14.51 11.14
CA MET A 68 -7.86 -14.38 10.98
C MET A 68 -7.10 -14.13 12.29
N GLY A 69 -7.78 -14.19 13.45
CA GLY A 69 -7.17 -14.00 14.77
C GLY A 69 -7.06 -12.55 15.23
N ILE A 70 -7.70 -11.60 14.54
CA ILE A 70 -7.72 -10.19 14.97
C ILE A 70 -8.84 -10.01 15.99
N THR A 71 -8.46 -9.82 17.25
CA THR A 71 -9.42 -9.61 18.36
C THR A 71 -9.86 -8.17 18.45
N LEU A 72 -8.93 -7.25 18.18
CA LEU A 72 -9.10 -5.82 18.39
C LEU A 72 -8.54 -5.06 17.19
N HIS A 73 -9.28 -4.05 16.74
CA HIS A 73 -8.82 -3.09 15.73
C HIS A 73 -8.93 -1.67 16.28
N LEU A 74 -7.84 -0.92 16.27
CA LEU A 74 -7.75 0.42 16.85
C LEU A 74 -7.19 1.42 15.84
N LEU A 75 -7.55 2.69 16.01
CA LEU A 75 -6.95 3.78 15.25
C LEU A 75 -5.59 4.15 15.85
N LEU A 76 -4.61 4.46 15.01
CA LEU A 76 -3.27 4.85 15.46
C LEU A 76 -3.29 6.09 16.39
N HIS A 77 -4.16 7.06 16.09
CA HIS A 77 -4.26 8.32 16.83
C HIS A 77 -5.23 8.25 18.03
N SER A 78 -5.84 7.10 18.33
CA SER A 78 -6.62 6.96 19.55
C SER A 78 -5.72 6.68 20.75
N ASP A 79 -6.23 6.98 21.94
CA ASP A 79 -5.64 6.51 23.18
C ASP A 79 -5.78 4.99 23.27
N ARG A 80 -4.70 4.32 23.66
CA ARG A 80 -4.56 2.87 23.60
C ARG A 80 -3.89 2.39 24.88
N ASP A 81 -4.47 1.37 25.49
CA ASP A 81 -3.90 0.71 26.66
C ASP A 81 -2.78 -0.26 26.25
N PRO A 82 -1.71 -0.40 27.05
CA PRO A 82 -0.65 -1.37 26.80
C PRO A 82 -1.17 -2.81 26.95
N ILE A 83 -0.89 -3.64 25.93
CA ILE A 83 -1.19 -5.07 25.87
C ILE A 83 0.11 -5.81 25.51
N PRO A 84 1.04 -5.98 26.47
CA PRO A 84 2.40 -6.44 26.21
C PRO A 84 2.50 -7.92 25.81
N ASP A 85 1.43 -8.71 25.95
CA ASP A 85 1.40 -10.15 25.66
C ASP A 85 0.81 -10.47 24.27
N VAL A 86 0.49 -9.45 23.47
CA VAL A 86 -0.18 -9.64 22.17
C VAL A 86 0.60 -8.96 21.04
N PRO A 87 0.85 -9.65 19.91
CA PRO A 87 1.46 -9.04 18.74
C PRO A 87 0.51 -8.05 18.05
N ALA A 88 1.09 -6.94 17.59
CA ALA A 88 0.37 -5.89 16.87
C ALA A 88 0.79 -5.82 15.41
N VAL A 89 -0.21 -5.75 14.52
CA VAL A 89 -0.06 -5.54 13.09
C VAL A 89 -0.44 -4.11 12.76
N TYR A 90 0.53 -3.31 12.34
CA TYR A 90 0.32 -1.94 11.90
C TYR A 90 0.05 -1.91 10.40
N PHE A 91 -1.00 -1.19 9.98
CA PHE A 91 -1.34 -0.90 8.59
C PHE A 91 -1.57 0.60 8.41
N VAL A 92 -0.51 1.33 8.07
CA VAL A 92 -0.53 2.80 8.14
C VAL A 92 0.15 3.44 6.93
N MET A 93 -0.23 4.67 6.61
CA MET A 93 0.49 5.47 5.64
C MET A 93 1.85 5.91 6.23
N PRO A 94 2.95 5.96 5.46
CA PRO A 94 4.23 6.50 5.94
C PRO A 94 4.23 8.04 6.04
N SER A 95 3.28 8.63 6.77
CA SER A 95 3.25 10.06 7.12
C SER A 95 4.15 10.33 8.33
N GLU A 96 4.61 11.58 8.47
CA GLU A 96 5.45 11.97 9.62
C GLU A 96 4.69 11.80 10.95
N GLU A 97 3.43 12.24 10.98
CA GLU A 97 2.56 12.08 12.15
C GLU A 97 2.40 10.60 12.56
N ASN A 98 2.21 9.71 11.59
CA ASN A 98 2.07 8.28 11.88
C ASN A 98 3.38 7.70 12.43
N ILE A 99 4.52 8.09 11.86
CA ILE A 99 5.84 7.63 12.29
C ILE A 99 6.14 8.10 13.70
N ASP A 100 5.88 9.37 14.02
CA ASP A 100 6.07 9.91 15.36
C ASP A 100 5.22 9.16 16.39
N ARG A 101 3.97 8.87 16.04
CA ARG A 101 3.07 8.10 16.91
C ARG A 101 3.54 6.67 17.11
N MET A 102 4.06 6.02 16.06
CA MET A 102 4.67 4.69 16.15
C MET A 102 5.94 4.69 16.99
N CYS A 103 6.80 5.69 16.84
CA CYS A 103 7.99 5.88 17.66
C CYS A 103 7.63 6.04 19.15
N GLN A 104 6.52 6.72 19.46
CA GLN A 104 6.00 6.82 20.82
C GLN A 104 5.49 5.47 21.34
N ASP A 105 4.79 4.69 20.51
CA ASP A 105 4.32 3.35 20.90
C ASP A 105 5.50 2.41 21.23
N LEU A 106 6.58 2.47 20.45
CA LEU A 106 7.80 1.70 20.69
C LEU A 106 8.47 2.09 22.02
N ARG A 107 8.48 3.38 22.37
CA ARG A 107 9.00 3.87 23.67
C ARG A 107 8.16 3.38 24.85
N ASN A 108 6.85 3.30 24.66
CA ASN A 108 5.91 2.84 25.69
C ASN A 108 5.77 1.32 25.75
N GLN A 109 6.36 0.58 24.79
CA GLN A 109 6.32 -0.88 24.70
C GLN A 109 4.90 -1.44 24.86
N LEU A 110 3.95 -0.88 24.11
CA LEU A 110 2.52 -1.23 24.21
C LEU A 110 2.23 -2.68 23.82
N TYR A 111 3.04 -3.32 22.98
CA TYR A 111 2.78 -4.65 22.43
C TYR A 111 4.01 -5.55 22.51
N GLU A 112 3.77 -6.87 22.45
CA GLU A 112 4.84 -7.89 22.47
C GLU A 112 5.77 -7.77 21.26
N SER A 113 5.16 -7.60 20.09
CA SER A 113 5.84 -7.57 18.79
C SER A 113 5.12 -6.64 17.82
N TYR A 114 5.90 -5.91 17.03
CA TYR A 114 5.44 -4.91 16.07
C TYR A 114 5.67 -5.41 14.65
N TYR A 115 4.58 -5.63 13.91
CA TYR A 115 4.59 -5.94 12.49
C TYR A 115 4.20 -4.69 11.71
N LEU A 116 5.19 -3.99 11.18
CA LEU A 116 5.00 -2.72 10.50
C LEU A 116 4.69 -2.97 9.01
N ASN A 117 3.51 -2.57 8.57
CA ASN A 117 3.13 -2.62 7.17
C ASN A 117 2.71 -1.24 6.70
N PHE A 118 3.47 -0.72 5.75
CA PHE A 118 3.19 0.57 5.14
C PHE A 118 2.32 0.42 3.91
N ILE A 119 1.32 1.29 3.79
CA ILE A 119 0.39 1.31 2.64
C ILE A 119 1.13 1.66 1.34
N SER A 120 2.13 2.54 1.43
CA SER A 120 3.03 2.93 0.33
C SER A 120 4.49 2.78 0.75
N ALA A 121 5.42 2.90 -0.21
CA ALA A 121 6.84 2.80 0.06
C ALA A 121 7.31 3.86 1.07
N ILE A 122 7.97 3.43 2.15
CA ILE A 122 8.58 4.32 3.13
C ILE A 122 9.94 4.84 2.64
N SER A 123 10.25 6.11 2.93
CA SER A 123 11.56 6.68 2.62
C SER A 123 12.63 6.17 3.61
N ARG A 124 13.90 6.16 3.17
CA ARG A 124 15.01 5.71 4.03
C ARG A 124 15.16 6.55 5.29
N SER A 125 15.02 7.87 5.17
CA SER A 125 15.06 8.80 6.32
C SER A 125 14.05 8.40 7.38
N LYS A 126 12.80 8.16 6.98
CA LYS A 126 11.71 7.76 7.87
C LYS A 126 11.94 6.40 8.53
N LEU A 127 12.56 5.47 7.80
CA LEU A 127 12.95 4.17 8.34
C LEU A 127 14.08 4.31 9.37
N GLU A 128 15.07 5.15 9.09
CA GLU A 128 16.15 5.49 10.02
C GLU A 128 15.60 6.12 11.31
N ASP A 129 14.59 6.99 11.22
CA ASP A 129 13.91 7.58 12.38
C ASP A 129 13.27 6.51 13.27
N ILE A 130 12.55 5.55 12.67
CA ILE A 130 11.96 4.41 13.40
C ILE A 130 13.06 3.54 14.02
N ALA A 131 14.14 3.27 13.30
CA ALA A 131 15.25 2.46 13.80
C ALA A 131 15.94 3.13 15.00
N ASN A 132 16.19 4.45 14.91
CA ASN A 132 16.74 5.24 16.01
C ASN A 132 15.81 5.26 17.22
N ALA A 133 14.50 5.39 17.01
CA ALA A 133 13.51 5.32 18.08
C ALA A 133 13.46 3.94 18.74
N ALA A 134 13.49 2.86 17.95
CA ALA A 134 13.51 1.49 18.46
C ALA A 134 14.79 1.19 19.25
N LEU A 135 15.95 1.70 18.81
CA LEU A 135 17.22 1.62 19.52
C LEU A 135 17.17 2.36 20.86
N ALA A 136 16.68 3.59 20.86
CA ALA A 136 16.53 4.40 22.08
C ALA A 136 15.55 3.78 23.09
N ALA A 137 14.50 3.11 22.60
CA ALA A 137 13.50 2.43 23.42
C ALA A 137 13.90 1.02 23.87
N SER A 138 15.08 0.52 23.47
CA SER A 138 15.47 -0.90 23.62
C SER A 138 14.42 -1.89 23.08
N ALA A 139 13.62 -1.47 22.10
CA ALA A 139 12.49 -2.23 21.53
C ALA A 139 12.85 -2.90 20.18
N VAL A 140 14.13 -2.90 19.79
CA VAL A 140 14.59 -3.48 18.51
C VAL A 140 14.19 -4.95 18.36
N ALA A 141 14.27 -5.73 19.45
CA ALA A 141 13.85 -7.13 19.44
C ALA A 141 12.33 -7.33 19.26
N GLN A 142 11.54 -6.30 19.58
CA GLN A 142 10.08 -6.33 19.43
C GLN A 142 9.66 -5.98 17.99
N VAL A 143 10.48 -5.25 17.22
CA VAL A 143 10.19 -4.97 15.80
C VAL A 143 10.47 -6.22 14.97
N ALA A 144 9.43 -7.02 14.76
CA ALA A 144 9.56 -8.33 14.13
C ALA A 144 9.83 -8.20 12.62
N LYS A 145 9.02 -7.41 11.91
CA LYS A 145 9.12 -7.25 10.45
C LYS A 145 8.60 -5.89 10.00
N VAL A 146 9.18 -5.40 8.91
CA VAL A 146 8.78 -4.18 8.21
C VAL A 146 8.54 -4.50 6.73
N PHE A 147 7.36 -4.13 6.20
CA PHE A 147 7.00 -4.38 4.82
C PHE A 147 6.31 -3.17 4.17
N ASP A 148 6.58 -2.98 2.89
CA ASP A 148 5.82 -2.08 2.02
C ASP A 148 4.79 -2.91 1.24
N GLN A 149 3.51 -2.62 1.44
CA GLN A 149 2.41 -3.42 0.86
C GLN A 149 1.96 -2.92 -0.51
N TYR A 150 2.24 -1.65 -0.85
CA TYR A 150 1.81 -1.02 -2.10
C TYR A 150 0.29 -1.14 -2.35
N LEU A 151 -0.51 -0.86 -1.32
CA LEU A 151 -1.98 -0.97 -1.33
C LEU A 151 -2.67 0.41 -1.27
N ASN A 152 -2.02 1.45 -1.79
CA ASN A 152 -2.53 2.83 -1.76
C ASN A 152 -3.67 3.11 -2.77
N PHE A 153 -4.73 2.30 -2.74
CA PHE A 153 -5.96 2.46 -3.53
C PHE A 153 -7.11 1.69 -2.89
N ILE A 154 -8.35 2.03 -3.24
CA ILE A 154 -9.54 1.36 -2.69
C ILE A 154 -10.31 0.73 -3.84
N THR A 155 -10.51 -0.59 -3.83
CA THR A 155 -11.43 -1.25 -4.78
C THR A 155 -12.83 -1.33 -4.18
N LEU A 156 -13.80 -0.79 -4.90
CA LEU A 156 -15.21 -0.87 -4.52
C LEU A 156 -15.92 -2.04 -5.23
N GLU A 157 -15.56 -2.25 -6.50
CA GLU A 157 -16.09 -3.32 -7.35
C GLU A 157 -14.92 -4.07 -8.02
N ASP A 158 -15.22 -5.18 -8.70
CA ASP A 158 -14.21 -6.04 -9.33
C ASP A 158 -13.32 -5.34 -10.36
N ASP A 159 -13.87 -4.32 -11.05
CA ASP A 159 -13.17 -3.53 -12.08
C ASP A 159 -13.14 -2.02 -11.75
N MET A 160 -13.50 -1.62 -10.52
CA MET A 160 -13.54 -0.22 -10.10
C MET A 160 -12.66 0.03 -8.89
N PHE A 161 -11.73 0.96 -9.04
CA PHE A 161 -10.91 1.49 -7.96
C PHE A 161 -11.05 3.00 -7.83
N VAL A 162 -10.80 3.48 -6.62
CA VAL A 162 -10.74 4.90 -6.27
C VAL A 162 -9.37 5.18 -5.69
N LEU A 163 -8.77 6.28 -6.13
CA LEU A 163 -7.52 6.79 -5.60
C LEU A 163 -7.84 7.71 -4.41
N CYS A 164 -7.13 7.54 -3.30
CA CYS A 164 -7.05 8.48 -2.18
C CYS A 164 -8.40 9.04 -1.66
N ASN A 165 -9.04 8.36 -0.70
CA ASN A 165 -10.32 8.78 -0.14
C ASN A 165 -10.26 10.05 0.73
N GLN A 166 -9.13 10.36 1.37
CA GLN A 166 -9.04 11.45 2.36
C GLN A 166 -8.55 12.77 1.79
N ASN A 167 -7.79 12.73 0.70
CA ASN A 167 -7.38 13.92 -0.06
C ASN A 167 -8.38 14.27 -1.17
N LYS A 168 -9.65 13.89 -1.01
CA LYS A 168 -10.72 14.18 -2.00
C LYS A 168 -10.80 15.65 -2.37
N GLU A 169 -10.51 16.56 -1.45
CA GLU A 169 -10.52 18.00 -1.72
C GLU A 169 -9.29 18.45 -2.50
N LEU A 170 -8.12 17.87 -2.24
CA LEU A 170 -6.86 18.21 -2.92
C LEU A 170 -6.76 17.61 -4.34
N VAL A 171 -7.33 16.43 -4.55
CA VAL A 171 -7.32 15.72 -5.85
C VAL A 171 -8.62 15.97 -6.66
N SER A 172 -9.50 16.85 -6.16
CA SER A 172 -10.74 17.19 -6.86
C SER A 172 -10.48 17.91 -8.18
N TYR A 173 -11.36 17.70 -9.17
CA TYR A 173 -11.40 18.49 -10.41
C TYR A 173 -11.38 20.01 -10.12
N ARG A 174 -12.01 20.43 -9.01
CA ARG A 174 -12.02 21.82 -8.59
C ARG A 174 -10.66 22.31 -8.11
N ALA A 175 -9.89 21.49 -7.41
CA ALA A 175 -8.57 21.86 -6.91
C ALA A 175 -7.58 22.00 -8.06
N ILE A 176 -7.54 21.01 -8.97
CA ILE A 176 -6.61 20.98 -10.11
C ILE A 176 -6.87 22.13 -11.10
N ASN A 177 -8.12 22.60 -11.21
CA ASN A 177 -8.50 23.67 -12.14
C ASN A 177 -8.75 25.02 -11.46
N ARG A 178 -8.36 25.21 -10.20
CA ARG A 178 -8.50 26.51 -9.54
C ARG A 178 -7.44 27.47 -10.10
N PRO A 179 -7.78 28.73 -10.42
CA PRO A 179 -6.80 29.68 -10.98
C PRO A 179 -5.67 30.04 -9.99
N ASP A 180 -5.86 29.79 -8.70
CA ASP A 180 -4.88 30.09 -7.64
C ASP A 180 -4.01 28.89 -7.27
N ILE A 181 -4.07 27.76 -8.01
CA ILE A 181 -3.22 26.61 -7.71
C ILE A 181 -1.76 26.95 -8.03
N THR A 182 -0.87 26.68 -7.08
CA THR A 182 0.57 26.84 -7.30
C THR A 182 1.13 25.63 -8.05
N ASP A 183 2.20 25.84 -8.81
CA ASP A 183 2.90 24.73 -9.51
C ASP A 183 3.31 23.62 -8.53
N THR A 184 3.75 23.98 -7.33
CA THR A 184 4.13 23.04 -6.26
C THR A 184 2.97 22.18 -5.77
N GLU A 185 1.79 22.78 -5.57
CA GLU A 185 0.58 22.03 -5.17
C GLU A 185 0.13 21.08 -6.28
N MET A 186 0.18 21.54 -7.53
CA MET A 186 -0.14 20.71 -8.68
C MET A 186 0.80 19.51 -8.76
N GLU A 187 2.11 19.73 -8.64
CA GLU A 187 3.12 18.66 -8.62
C GLU A 187 2.85 17.63 -7.51
N THR A 188 2.52 18.10 -6.29
CA THR A 188 2.20 17.24 -5.14
C THR A 188 0.97 16.37 -5.38
N VAL A 189 -0.08 16.96 -5.98
CA VAL A 189 -1.29 16.22 -6.37
C VAL A 189 -0.97 15.17 -7.42
N MET A 190 -0.17 15.51 -8.44
CA MET A 190 0.25 14.56 -9.47
C MET A 190 1.07 13.41 -8.89
N ASP A 191 2.01 13.69 -7.99
CA ASP A 191 2.83 12.67 -7.33
C ASP A 191 1.96 11.70 -6.52
N THR A 192 0.96 12.22 -5.80
CA THR A 192 0.00 11.41 -5.05
C THR A 192 -0.78 10.44 -5.96
N ILE A 193 -1.20 10.92 -7.14
CA ILE A 193 -1.89 10.10 -8.15
C ILE A 193 -0.94 9.03 -8.71
N VAL A 194 0.29 9.42 -9.07
CA VAL A 194 1.32 8.52 -9.61
C VAL A 194 1.65 7.40 -8.62
N ASP A 195 1.78 7.73 -7.34
CA ASP A 195 2.07 6.77 -6.27
C ASP A 195 0.95 5.72 -6.12
N SER A 196 -0.29 6.18 -6.18
CA SER A 196 -1.47 5.32 -6.05
C SER A 196 -1.66 4.42 -7.27
N LEU A 197 -1.45 4.97 -8.48
CA LEU A 197 -1.46 4.19 -9.72
C LEU A 197 -0.31 3.17 -9.76
N PHE A 198 0.87 3.54 -9.28
CA PHE A 198 2.00 2.62 -9.15
C PHE A 198 1.65 1.44 -8.23
N CYS A 199 1.05 1.71 -7.06
CA CYS A 199 0.57 0.68 -6.14
C CYS A 199 -0.44 -0.28 -6.79
N PHE A 200 -1.36 0.25 -7.59
CA PHE A 200 -2.32 -0.54 -8.36
C PHE A 200 -1.62 -1.48 -9.36
N PHE A 201 -0.66 -1.00 -10.14
CA PHE A 201 0.06 -1.84 -11.11
C PHE A 201 0.97 -2.89 -10.46
N VAL A 202 1.56 -2.56 -9.31
CA VAL A 202 2.31 -3.52 -8.48
C VAL A 202 1.39 -4.64 -8.00
N THR A 203 0.21 -4.30 -7.46
CA THR A 203 -0.79 -5.30 -7.02
C THR A 203 -1.32 -6.14 -8.19
N LEU A 204 -1.42 -5.56 -9.39
CA LEU A 204 -1.78 -6.29 -10.60
C LEU A 204 -0.65 -7.20 -11.11
N GLY A 205 0.61 -6.94 -10.74
CA GLY A 205 1.77 -7.67 -11.23
C GLY A 205 2.01 -7.52 -12.74
N ALA A 206 1.51 -6.43 -13.35
CA ALA A 206 1.57 -6.20 -14.78
C ALA A 206 2.11 -4.80 -15.10
N VAL A 207 3.00 -4.73 -16.09
CA VAL A 207 3.54 -3.46 -16.60
C VAL A 207 2.62 -2.95 -17.73
N PRO A 208 1.92 -1.81 -17.53
CA PRO A 208 0.98 -1.31 -18.52
C PRO A 208 1.66 -0.57 -19.67
N ILE A 209 0.96 -0.45 -20.80
CA ILE A 209 1.27 0.55 -21.83
C ILE A 209 0.49 1.82 -21.51
N ILE A 210 1.19 2.91 -21.18
CA ILE A 210 0.57 4.18 -20.79
C ILE A 210 0.14 4.96 -22.04
N ARG A 211 -1.10 5.45 -22.05
CA ARG A 211 -1.65 6.35 -23.09
C ARG A 211 -2.38 7.50 -22.42
N CYS A 212 -2.14 8.73 -22.89
CA CYS A 212 -2.75 9.94 -22.34
C CYS A 212 -2.98 10.99 -23.44
N SER A 213 -3.89 11.93 -23.17
CA SER A 213 -4.07 13.14 -24.00
C SER A 213 -2.93 14.14 -23.77
N ARG A 214 -2.40 14.71 -24.86
CA ARG A 214 -1.34 15.74 -24.78
C ARG A 214 -1.86 17.06 -24.23
N GLY A 215 -0.98 17.81 -23.57
CA GLY A 215 -1.23 19.17 -23.08
C GLY A 215 -2.15 19.25 -21.87
N THR A 216 -2.35 18.12 -21.17
CA THR A 216 -3.21 18.05 -19.97
C THR A 216 -2.41 17.54 -18.78
N ALA A 217 -2.95 17.72 -17.57
CA ALA A 217 -2.44 17.08 -16.35
C ALA A 217 -2.17 15.57 -16.49
N ALA A 218 -2.90 14.89 -17.38
CA ALA A 218 -2.72 13.48 -17.70
C ALA A 218 -1.32 13.16 -18.25
N GLU A 219 -0.73 14.08 -19.01
CA GLU A 219 0.61 13.91 -19.59
C GLU A 219 1.68 13.94 -18.49
N MET A 220 1.56 14.85 -17.52
CA MET A 220 2.48 14.91 -16.38
C MET A 220 2.43 13.64 -15.55
N VAL A 221 1.22 13.15 -15.23
CA VAL A 221 1.03 11.87 -14.52
C VAL A 221 1.62 10.71 -15.33
N ALA A 222 1.39 10.66 -16.65
CA ALA A 222 1.88 9.59 -17.50
C ALA A 222 3.41 9.55 -17.56
N VAL A 223 4.07 10.69 -17.72
CA VAL A 223 5.54 10.80 -17.77
C VAL A 223 6.15 10.41 -16.42
N LYS A 224 5.59 10.91 -15.31
CA LYS A 224 6.04 10.58 -13.96
C LYS A 224 5.85 9.09 -13.64
N LEU A 225 4.71 8.52 -14.02
CA LEU A 225 4.42 7.10 -13.83
C LEU A 225 5.34 6.20 -14.66
N ASP A 226 5.58 6.54 -15.94
CA ASP A 226 6.53 5.81 -16.79
C ASP A 226 7.95 5.82 -16.18
N LYS A 227 8.40 6.99 -15.71
CA LYS A 227 9.68 7.12 -15.01
C LYS A 227 9.72 6.22 -13.77
N LYS A 228 8.71 6.30 -12.90
CA LYS A 228 8.65 5.51 -11.66
C LYS A 228 8.62 3.99 -11.91
N LEU A 229 7.88 3.55 -12.92
CA LEU A 229 7.85 2.14 -13.34
C LEU A 229 9.22 1.69 -13.85
N ARG A 230 9.87 2.48 -14.72
CA ARG A 230 11.20 2.13 -15.26
C ARG A 230 12.27 2.04 -14.19
N GLU A 231 12.27 2.95 -13.22
CA GLU A 231 13.22 2.94 -12.10
C GLU A 231 13.05 1.66 -11.28
N ASN A 232 11.82 1.31 -10.91
CA ASN A 232 11.53 0.11 -10.11
C ASN A 232 11.69 -1.21 -10.88
N LEU A 233 11.57 -1.21 -12.22
CA LEU A 233 11.83 -2.38 -13.07
C LEU A 233 13.32 -2.63 -13.31
N ARG A 234 14.16 -1.58 -13.25
CA ARG A 234 15.62 -1.70 -13.45
C ARG A 234 16.32 -2.27 -12.21
N ASP A 235 15.77 -2.01 -11.03
CA ASP A 235 16.24 -2.63 -9.81
C ASP A 235 15.79 -4.10 -9.76
N ALA A 236 16.57 -4.99 -10.39
CA ALA A 236 16.34 -6.45 -10.40
C ALA A 236 16.32 -7.11 -9.00
N ARG A 237 16.60 -6.34 -7.92
CA ARG A 237 16.42 -6.76 -6.52
C ARG A 237 14.99 -6.49 -6.00
N ASN A 238 14.24 -5.61 -6.66
CA ASN A 238 12.83 -5.31 -6.40
C ASN A 238 11.96 -6.12 -7.37
N SER A 239 11.75 -7.41 -7.08
CA SER A 239 10.82 -8.28 -7.82
C SER A 239 9.35 -7.90 -7.59
N LEU A 240 9.01 -6.61 -7.63
CA LEU A 240 7.66 -6.09 -7.41
C LEU A 240 6.66 -6.55 -8.47
N PHE A 241 7.15 -6.91 -9.67
CA PHE A 241 6.35 -7.40 -10.79
C PHE A 241 6.58 -8.89 -11.08
N THR A 242 7.54 -9.51 -10.42
CA THR A 242 7.84 -10.94 -10.52
C THR A 242 7.10 -11.65 -9.40
N GLY A 243 5.79 -11.80 -9.56
CA GLY A 243 4.97 -12.59 -8.66
C GLY A 243 5.53 -14.01 -8.52
N ASP A 244 5.84 -14.41 -7.29
CA ASP A 244 6.25 -15.77 -6.98
C ASP A 244 5.08 -16.71 -7.30
N THR A 245 5.31 -17.61 -8.27
CA THR A 245 4.46 -18.71 -8.77
C THR A 245 3.36 -18.36 -9.79
N LEU A 246 3.78 -18.21 -11.05
CA LEU A 246 3.31 -19.03 -12.19
C LEU A 246 4.40 -19.03 -13.28
N GLY A 247 5.17 -20.13 -13.35
CA GLY A 247 5.94 -20.52 -14.53
C GLY A 247 7.17 -19.68 -14.87
N ALA A 248 8.36 -20.21 -14.57
CA ALA A 248 9.56 -19.86 -15.31
C ALA A 248 9.33 -20.12 -16.81
N GLY A 249 9.30 -19.05 -17.61
CA GLY A 249 9.27 -19.18 -19.07
C GLY A 249 8.59 -18.01 -19.78
N GLN A 250 9.38 -17.29 -20.58
CA GLN A 250 8.99 -16.32 -21.62
C GLN A 250 8.67 -14.89 -21.16
N PHE A 251 9.72 -14.12 -20.83
CA PHE A 251 9.72 -12.69 -21.11
C PHE A 251 9.95 -12.48 -22.62
N SER A 252 8.88 -12.22 -23.37
CA SER A 252 9.01 -11.61 -24.70
C SER A 252 9.29 -10.11 -24.51
N PHE A 253 10.55 -9.72 -24.66
CA PHE A 253 10.92 -8.32 -24.77
C PHE A 253 10.23 -7.70 -25.99
N GLN A 254 9.21 -6.88 -25.76
CA GLN A 254 8.79 -5.88 -26.75
C GLN A 254 8.97 -4.48 -26.16
N ARG A 255 9.86 -3.75 -26.83
CA ARG A 255 10.31 -2.39 -26.56
C ARG A 255 9.11 -1.45 -26.39
N ALA A 256 9.04 -0.73 -25.27
CA ALA A 256 8.05 0.32 -25.07
C ALA A 256 8.25 1.41 -26.14
N PHE A 257 7.34 1.46 -27.11
CA PHE A 257 7.29 2.49 -28.15
C PHE A 257 6.27 3.55 -27.72
N ILE A 258 6.76 4.76 -27.49
CA ILE A 258 5.90 5.94 -27.39
C ILE A 258 5.54 6.30 -28.83
N SER A 259 4.31 5.99 -29.24
CA SER A 259 3.82 6.40 -30.57
C SER A 259 3.16 7.77 -30.45
N PRO A 260 3.64 8.77 -31.19
CA PRO A 260 2.94 10.02 -31.31
C PRO A 260 1.71 9.84 -32.20
N CYS A 261 0.51 10.16 -31.70
CA CYS A 261 -0.59 10.59 -32.56
C CYS A 261 -0.32 12.03 -33.05
#